data_AF-A0A2G5UNV7-F1
#
_entry.id   AF-A0A2G5UNV7-F1
#
_cell.length_a   1.000
_cell.length_b   1.000
_cell.length_c   1.000
_cell.angle_alpha   90.00
_cell.angle_beta   90.00
_cell.angle_gamma   90.00
#
_symmetry.space_group_name_H-M   'P 1'
#
loop_
_entity.id
_entity.type
_entity.pdbx_description
1 polymer ?
#
loop_
_entity_poly.entity_id
_entity_poly.type
_entity_poly.pdbx_seq_one_letter_code
_entity_poly.pdbx_strand_id
1 'polypeptide(L)'
;MVCVLGIEGSANKIGVGIIRDGVVLSNPRATFHAPPGEGFRPTETAQHHRQQIVRLVGEAIREAGIQNPEKEIDGIAFTKGPGMGAPLQVGAIVARTLSLRWQKPIIPVNHCVGHIEMGRLITGADNPVVLYVSGGNTQVISYTNKRYRIFGETIDIAVGNCLDRFARVLKLPNAPSPGYNIEQLAKSGTKLFELPYTVKGMDVSLSGILSCIESRAPQLLESGEFTPADLCFSLQETVFAMLIEITERAMAHTGSRELLIVGGVGCNLRLQVWKKQEKLA
;
A
#
# COMPACT_ATOMS: atom_id res chain seq x y z
N MET A 1 16.26 -26.13 0.23
CA MET A 1 16.40 -24.67 0.21
C MET A 1 15.75 -24.17 -1.07
N VAL A 2 14.74 -23.30 -0.98
CA VAL A 2 14.01 -22.78 -2.14
C VAL A 2 14.26 -21.28 -2.24
N CYS A 3 14.70 -20.82 -3.40
CA CYS A 3 15.03 -19.43 -3.68
C CYS A 3 14.16 -18.87 -4.81
N VAL A 4 13.43 -17.78 -4.54
CA VAL A 4 12.48 -17.18 -5.48
C VAL A 4 12.86 -15.74 -5.75
N LEU A 5 12.85 -15.35 -7.04
CA LEU A 5 12.92 -13.96 -7.47
C LEU A 5 11.50 -13.46 -7.73
N GLY A 6 11.11 -12.37 -7.08
CA GLY A 6 9.80 -11.72 -7.20
C GLY A 6 9.85 -10.38 -7.91
N ILE A 7 8.88 -10.10 -8.79
CA ILE A 7 8.73 -8.82 -9.48
C ILE A 7 7.39 -8.15 -9.13
N GLU A 8 7.46 -6.94 -8.58
CA GLU A 8 6.31 -6.11 -8.22
C GLU A 8 6.30 -4.83 -9.06
N GLY A 9 5.17 -4.53 -9.70
CA GLY A 9 5.02 -3.40 -10.63
C GLY A 9 3.57 -2.97 -10.85
N SER A 10 2.69 -3.21 -9.88
CA SER A 10 1.24 -2.96 -9.96
C SER A 10 0.87 -1.46 -9.93
N ALA A 11 1.71 -0.64 -9.31
CA ALA A 11 1.45 0.78 -9.07
C ALA A 11 2.63 1.66 -9.53
N ASN A 12 2.84 2.83 -8.90
CA ASN A 12 3.96 3.72 -9.22
C ASN A 12 5.32 3.28 -8.67
N LYS A 13 5.39 2.13 -7.99
CA LYS A 13 6.63 1.50 -7.54
C LYS A 13 6.93 0.29 -8.41
N ILE A 14 8.20 0.09 -8.71
CA ILE A 14 8.73 -1.12 -9.35
C ILE A 14 9.83 -1.68 -8.46
N GLY A 15 9.77 -2.98 -8.17
CA GLY A 15 10.70 -3.64 -7.28
C GLY A 15 11.01 -5.06 -7.71
N VAL A 16 12.21 -5.51 -7.38
CA VAL A 16 12.64 -6.89 -7.57
C VAL A 16 13.18 -7.37 -6.23
N GLY A 17 12.65 -8.48 -5.72
CA GLY A 17 13.08 -9.06 -4.46
C GLY A 17 13.57 -10.50 -4.64
N ILE A 18 14.47 -10.94 -3.78
CA ILE A 18 14.93 -12.34 -3.72
C ILE A 18 14.77 -12.85 -2.29
N ILE A 19 14.08 -13.97 -2.14
CA ILE A 19 13.82 -14.62 -0.86
C ILE A 19 14.30 -16.07 -0.94
N ARG A 20 15.00 -16.53 0.09
CA ARG A 20 15.44 -17.92 0.25
C ARG A 20 15.05 -18.44 1.61
N ASP A 21 14.20 -19.47 1.65
CA ASP A 21 13.75 -20.13 2.89
C ASP A 21 13.25 -19.14 3.97
N GLY A 22 12.44 -18.15 3.58
CA GLY A 22 11.90 -17.13 4.48
C GLY A 22 12.84 -15.96 4.80
N VAL A 23 14.08 -15.97 4.29
CA VAL A 23 15.03 -14.87 4.45
C VAL A 23 15.02 -13.98 3.22
N VAL A 24 14.82 -12.67 3.42
CA VAL A 24 14.93 -11.66 2.36
C VAL A 24 16.42 -11.40 2.09
N LEU A 25 16.90 -11.83 0.93
CA LEU A 25 18.30 -11.65 0.52
C LEU A 25 18.53 -10.30 -0.19
N SER A 26 17.52 -9.80 -0.91
CA SER A 26 17.57 -8.51 -1.59
C SER A 26 16.16 -7.97 -1.87
N ASN A 27 16.02 -6.63 -1.93
CA ASN A 27 14.74 -5.96 -2.18
C ASN A 27 14.87 -4.53 -2.78
N PRO A 28 15.65 -4.30 -3.86
CA PRO A 28 15.76 -2.99 -4.50
C PRO A 28 14.44 -2.56 -5.13
N ARG A 29 14.18 -1.25 -5.07
CA ARG A 29 12.98 -0.64 -5.65
C ARG A 29 13.24 0.77 -6.17
N ALA A 30 12.44 1.17 -7.16
CA ALA A 30 12.34 2.54 -7.64
C ALA A 30 10.89 3.03 -7.55
N THR A 31 10.73 4.34 -7.35
CA THR A 31 9.43 5.01 -7.27
C THR A 31 9.34 6.07 -8.34
N PHE A 32 8.25 6.06 -9.11
CA PHE A 32 7.89 7.16 -9.98
C PHE A 32 7.17 8.24 -9.16
N HIS A 33 7.74 9.45 -9.16
CA HIS A 33 7.14 10.62 -8.51
C HIS A 33 6.58 11.55 -9.60
N ALA A 34 5.26 11.67 -9.67
CA ALA A 34 4.62 12.67 -10.50
C ALA A 34 4.91 14.09 -9.95
N PRO A 35 4.88 15.15 -10.78
CA PRO A 35 5.00 16.53 -10.30
C PRO A 35 3.97 16.86 -9.20
N PRO A 36 4.29 17.76 -8.25
CA PRO A 36 3.34 18.20 -7.22
C PRO A 36 2.02 18.71 -7.84
N GLY A 37 0.89 18.30 -7.27
CA GLY A 37 -0.44 18.60 -7.81
C GLY A 37 -0.95 17.58 -8.84
N GLU A 38 -0.09 16.70 -9.35
CA GLU A 38 -0.46 15.67 -10.33
C GLU A 38 -0.46 14.26 -9.72
N GLY A 39 -1.26 13.37 -10.32
CA GLY A 39 -1.24 11.93 -10.06
C GLY A 39 -0.47 11.21 -11.16
N PHE A 40 0.11 10.06 -10.84
CA PHE A 40 0.83 9.27 -11.84
C PHE A 40 -0.12 8.62 -12.85
N ARG A 41 0.19 8.73 -14.14
CA ARG A 41 -0.60 8.14 -15.23
C ARG A 41 -0.07 6.74 -15.58
N PRO A 42 -0.93 5.80 -16.02
CA PRO A 42 -0.50 4.44 -16.37
C PRO A 42 0.63 4.38 -17.40
N THR A 43 0.57 5.23 -18.43
CA THR A 43 1.56 5.25 -19.53
C THR A 43 2.96 5.67 -19.07
N GLU A 44 3.03 6.77 -18.32
CA GLU A 44 4.29 7.31 -17.76
C GLU A 44 4.87 6.35 -16.72
N THR A 45 4.00 5.77 -15.88
CA THR A 45 4.41 4.77 -14.90
C THR A 45 5.00 3.54 -15.59
N ALA A 46 4.36 3.04 -16.65
CA ALA A 46 4.90 1.91 -17.42
C ALA A 46 6.23 2.25 -18.10
N GLN A 47 6.40 3.49 -18.58
CA GLN A 47 7.68 3.97 -19.12
C GLN A 47 8.78 3.97 -18.05
N HIS A 48 8.49 4.48 -16.85
CA HIS A 48 9.41 4.41 -15.72
C HIS A 48 9.80 2.96 -15.41
N HIS A 49 8.83 2.05 -15.31
CA HIS A 49 9.11 0.63 -15.03
C HIS A 49 10.02 0.01 -16.08
N ARG A 50 9.79 0.30 -17.38
CA ARG A 50 10.67 -0.17 -18.47
C ARG A 50 12.10 0.33 -18.34
N GLN A 51 12.29 1.58 -17.89
CA GLN A 51 13.62 2.17 -17.69
C GLN A 51 14.35 1.57 -16.48
N GLN A 52 13.63 1.11 -15.45
CA GLN A 52 14.23 0.67 -14.19
C GLN A 52 14.39 -0.85 -14.08
N ILE A 53 13.51 -1.65 -14.67
CA ILE A 53 13.37 -3.08 -14.33
C ILE A 53 14.63 -3.90 -14.60
N VAL A 54 15.34 -3.67 -15.70
CA VAL A 54 16.58 -4.42 -16.02
C VAL A 54 17.67 -4.12 -15.00
N ARG A 55 17.83 -2.84 -14.63
CA ARG A 55 18.77 -2.40 -13.58
C ARG A 55 18.43 -3.05 -12.25
N LEU A 56 17.16 -3.04 -11.85
CA LEU A 56 16.69 -3.62 -10.59
C LEU A 56 16.88 -5.14 -10.52
N VAL A 57 16.69 -5.87 -11.63
CA VAL A 57 17.00 -7.31 -11.68
C VAL A 57 18.49 -7.55 -11.43
N GLY A 58 19.36 -6.79 -12.09
CA GLY A 58 20.81 -6.91 -11.89
C GLY A 58 21.26 -6.52 -10.47
N GLU A 59 20.65 -5.50 -9.89
CA GLU A 59 20.83 -5.13 -8.47
C GLU A 59 20.41 -6.24 -7.53
N ALA A 60 19.22 -6.80 -7.73
CA ALA A 60 18.68 -7.82 -6.83
C ALA A 60 19.55 -9.07 -6.79
N ILE A 61 20.00 -9.54 -7.95
CA ILE A 61 20.90 -10.71 -8.07
C ILE A 61 22.22 -10.46 -7.36
N ARG A 62 22.81 -9.27 -7.57
CA ARG A 62 24.10 -8.89 -6.98
C ARG A 62 24.01 -8.72 -5.47
N GLU A 63 22.99 -8.04 -4.96
CA GLU A 63 22.77 -7.87 -3.52
C GLU A 63 22.51 -9.20 -2.81
N ALA A 64 21.77 -10.12 -3.45
CA ALA A 64 21.52 -11.45 -2.92
C ALA A 64 22.74 -12.39 -2.98
N GLY A 65 23.85 -11.97 -3.58
CA GLY A 65 25.07 -12.77 -3.70
C GLY A 65 24.95 -13.95 -4.66
N ILE A 66 23.96 -13.97 -5.55
CA ILE A 66 23.73 -15.05 -6.52
C ILE A 66 24.76 -14.96 -7.65
N GLN A 67 25.55 -16.03 -7.83
CA GLN A 67 26.58 -16.11 -8.87
C GLN A 67 26.02 -16.75 -10.15
N ASN A 68 25.15 -17.75 -10.01
CA ASN A 68 24.55 -18.45 -11.12
C ASN A 68 23.02 -18.52 -10.97
N PRO A 69 22.28 -17.51 -11.46
CA PRO A 69 20.82 -17.46 -11.36
C PRO A 69 20.12 -18.71 -11.92
N GLU A 70 20.66 -19.31 -12.99
CA GLU A 70 20.09 -20.52 -13.59
C GLU A 70 20.15 -21.74 -12.67
N LYS A 71 21.11 -21.78 -11.74
CA LYS A 71 21.27 -22.89 -10.79
C LYS A 71 20.68 -22.57 -9.41
N GLU A 72 20.69 -21.30 -9.02
CA GLU A 72 20.38 -20.87 -7.66
C GLU A 72 18.96 -20.31 -7.48
N ILE A 73 18.27 -19.93 -8.55
CA ILE A 73 16.87 -19.52 -8.50
C ILE A 73 15.98 -20.69 -8.90
N ASP A 74 15.00 -21.00 -8.06
CA ASP A 74 14.08 -22.13 -8.24
C ASP A 74 12.76 -21.71 -8.89
N GLY A 75 12.40 -20.42 -8.82
CA GLY A 75 11.17 -19.91 -9.41
C GLY A 75 11.15 -18.39 -9.58
N ILE A 76 10.32 -17.94 -10.54
CA ILE A 76 10.12 -16.52 -10.84
C ILE A 76 8.68 -16.15 -10.50
N ALA A 77 8.49 -15.39 -9.43
CA ALA A 77 7.21 -14.85 -9.03
C ALA A 77 6.98 -13.46 -9.64
N PHE A 78 5.74 -13.16 -10.01
CA PHE A 78 5.39 -11.82 -10.46
C PHE A 78 3.96 -11.47 -10.08
N THR A 79 3.72 -10.17 -9.95
CA THR A 79 2.38 -9.67 -9.63
C THR A 79 1.46 -9.83 -10.83
N LYS A 80 0.48 -10.74 -10.72
CA LYS A 80 -0.57 -10.92 -11.74
C LYS A 80 -1.65 -9.84 -11.63
N GLY A 81 -1.88 -9.33 -10.43
CA GLY A 81 -2.83 -8.26 -10.14
C GLY A 81 -3.41 -8.36 -8.72
N PRO A 82 -4.30 -7.44 -8.31
CA PRO A 82 -4.77 -6.28 -9.07
C PRO A 82 -3.69 -5.20 -9.28
N GLY A 83 -3.97 -4.20 -10.13
CA GLY A 83 -3.04 -3.10 -10.41
C GLY A 83 -3.33 -2.38 -11.73
N MET A 84 -2.53 -1.36 -12.04
CA MET A 84 -2.62 -0.64 -13.31
C MET A 84 -2.17 -1.53 -14.48
N GLY A 85 -2.99 -1.62 -15.53
CA GLY A 85 -2.76 -2.54 -16.64
C GLY A 85 -1.40 -2.39 -17.32
N ALA A 86 -1.05 -1.17 -17.77
CA ALA A 86 0.21 -0.94 -18.49
C ALA A 86 1.46 -1.22 -17.62
N PRO A 87 1.55 -0.77 -16.35
CA PRO A 87 2.63 -1.16 -15.43
C PRO A 87 2.72 -2.67 -15.17
N LEU A 88 1.59 -3.35 -14.92
CA LEU A 88 1.57 -4.81 -14.70
C LEU A 88 2.17 -5.60 -15.87
N GLN A 89 1.92 -5.15 -17.11
CA GLN A 89 2.48 -5.79 -18.29
C GLN A 89 4.01 -5.79 -18.29
N VAL A 90 4.65 -4.72 -17.79
CA VAL A 90 6.12 -4.64 -17.74
C VAL A 90 6.70 -5.76 -16.86
N GLY A 91 6.18 -5.90 -15.63
CA GLY A 91 6.63 -6.95 -14.72
C GLY A 91 6.35 -8.36 -15.25
N ALA A 92 5.17 -8.57 -15.85
CA ALA A 92 4.79 -9.86 -16.42
C ALA A 92 5.66 -10.26 -17.62
N ILE A 93 6.02 -9.32 -18.50
CA ILE A 93 6.90 -9.58 -19.65
C ILE A 93 8.29 -9.99 -19.15
N VAL A 94 8.87 -9.21 -18.23
CA VAL A 94 10.22 -9.52 -17.69
C VAL A 94 10.23 -10.87 -16.98
N ALA A 95 9.22 -11.16 -16.16
CA ALA A 95 9.13 -12.45 -15.47
C ALA A 95 9.09 -13.64 -16.44
N ARG A 96 8.33 -13.54 -17.53
CA ARG A 96 8.26 -14.57 -18.59
C ARG A 96 9.59 -14.70 -19.33
N THR A 97 10.25 -13.59 -19.65
CA THR A 97 11.56 -13.61 -20.29
C THR A 97 12.60 -14.31 -19.41
N LEU A 98 12.66 -14.01 -18.10
CA LEU A 98 13.57 -14.66 -17.17
C LEU A 98 13.24 -16.15 -17.00
N SER A 99 11.96 -16.49 -16.86
CA SER A 99 11.48 -17.87 -16.77
C SER A 99 11.91 -18.70 -17.98
N LEU A 100 11.73 -18.18 -19.21
CA LEU A 100 12.17 -18.85 -20.44
C LEU A 100 13.69 -18.96 -20.53
N ARG A 101 14.42 -17.88 -20.19
CA ARG A 101 15.88 -17.85 -20.27
C ARG A 101 16.56 -18.79 -19.29
N TRP A 102 16.04 -18.92 -18.07
CA TRP A 102 16.61 -19.76 -17.01
C TRP A 102 15.89 -21.10 -16.84
N GLN A 103 14.87 -21.39 -17.67
CA GLN A 103 14.05 -22.58 -17.61
C GLN A 103 13.45 -22.84 -16.21
N LYS A 104 12.92 -21.77 -15.59
CA LYS A 104 12.34 -21.81 -14.24
C LYS A 104 10.82 -21.68 -14.27
N PRO A 105 10.11 -22.34 -13.34
CA PRO A 105 8.66 -22.16 -13.21
C PRO A 105 8.32 -20.70 -12.93
N ILE A 106 7.19 -20.27 -13.50
CA ILE A 106 6.62 -18.94 -13.30
C ILE A 106 5.43 -19.01 -12.34
N ILE A 107 5.39 -18.11 -11.36
CA ILE A 107 4.41 -18.12 -10.28
C ILE A 107 3.63 -16.79 -10.32
N PRO A 108 2.37 -16.79 -10.80
CA PRO A 108 1.54 -15.60 -10.72
C PRO A 108 1.06 -15.38 -9.29
N VAL A 109 1.32 -14.19 -8.75
CA VAL A 109 0.98 -13.82 -7.36
C VAL A 109 -0.11 -12.75 -7.34
N ASN A 110 -1.07 -12.89 -6.43
CA ASN A 110 -2.03 -11.84 -6.11
C ASN A 110 -1.35 -10.77 -5.24
N HIS A 111 -1.44 -9.51 -5.64
CA HIS A 111 -0.78 -8.38 -4.96
C HIS A 111 -1.18 -8.25 -3.48
N CYS A 112 -2.48 -8.40 -3.18
CA CYS A 112 -3.01 -8.27 -1.82
C CYS A 112 -2.47 -9.40 -0.93
N VAL A 113 -2.47 -10.64 -1.44
CA VAL A 113 -1.90 -11.79 -0.73
C VAL A 113 -0.39 -11.64 -0.53
N GLY A 114 0.33 -11.09 -1.51
CA GLY A 114 1.76 -10.78 -1.35
C GLY A 114 2.04 -9.85 -0.16
N HIS A 115 1.21 -8.82 0.04
CA HIS A 115 1.28 -7.96 1.21
C HIS A 115 1.01 -8.70 2.53
N ILE A 116 0.00 -9.57 2.56
CA ILE A 116 -0.37 -10.34 3.74
C ILE A 116 0.76 -11.30 4.13
N GLU A 117 1.24 -12.13 3.19
CA GLU A 117 2.25 -13.15 3.47
C GLU A 117 3.60 -12.54 3.84
N MET A 118 3.99 -11.43 3.21
CA MET A 118 5.18 -10.68 3.63
C MET A 118 5.00 -10.12 5.05
N GLY A 119 3.83 -9.57 5.37
CA GLY A 119 3.53 -9.09 6.72
C GLY A 119 3.60 -10.20 7.77
N ARG A 120 3.03 -11.37 7.49
CA ARG A 120 3.09 -12.56 8.36
C ARG A 120 4.54 -13.01 8.58
N LEU A 121 5.32 -13.15 7.49
CA LEU A 121 6.72 -13.56 7.56
C LEU A 121 7.56 -12.64 8.44
N ILE A 122 7.43 -11.32 8.26
CA ILE A 122 8.25 -10.33 8.96
C ILE A 122 7.81 -10.14 10.43
N THR A 123 6.52 -10.22 10.71
CA THR A 123 5.98 -9.94 12.05
C THR A 123 5.76 -11.19 12.92
N GLY A 124 5.75 -12.38 12.31
CA GLY A 124 5.40 -13.64 12.98
C GLY A 124 3.91 -13.79 13.29
N ALA A 125 3.03 -12.96 12.71
CA ALA A 125 1.59 -13.07 12.92
C ALA A 125 1.04 -14.39 12.35
N ASP A 126 0.23 -15.11 13.14
CA ASP A 126 -0.19 -16.47 12.80
C ASP A 126 -1.60 -16.53 12.19
N ASN A 127 -2.59 -15.81 12.70
CA ASN A 127 -3.89 -15.74 12.03
C ASN A 127 -4.59 -14.39 12.26
N PRO A 128 -4.00 -13.30 11.75
CA PRO A 128 -4.51 -11.96 12.00
C PRO A 128 -5.74 -11.64 11.16
N VAL A 129 -6.58 -10.75 11.69
CA VAL A 129 -7.34 -9.85 10.84
C VAL A 129 -6.36 -8.85 10.22
N VAL A 130 -6.47 -8.66 8.91
CA VAL A 130 -5.58 -7.81 8.13
C VAL A 130 -6.31 -6.57 7.69
N LEU A 131 -5.84 -5.40 8.12
CA LEU A 131 -6.22 -4.13 7.51
C LEU A 131 -5.24 -3.82 6.38
N TYR A 132 -5.68 -4.01 5.13
CA TYR A 132 -4.89 -3.70 3.95
C TYR A 132 -5.24 -2.30 3.41
N VAL A 133 -4.33 -1.35 3.60
CA VAL A 133 -4.52 0.06 3.23
C VAL A 133 -3.37 0.58 2.36
N SER A 134 -3.68 0.88 1.10
CA SER A 134 -2.74 1.37 0.09
C SER A 134 -3.35 2.52 -0.71
N GLY A 135 -2.60 3.03 -1.70
CA GLY A 135 -3.12 3.99 -2.67
C GLY A 135 -4.26 3.44 -3.54
N GLY A 136 -4.34 2.12 -3.71
CA GLY A 136 -5.31 1.45 -4.59
C GLY A 136 -6.26 0.49 -3.89
N ASN A 137 -6.06 0.18 -2.61
CA ASN A 137 -6.85 -0.79 -1.87
C ASN A 137 -7.15 -0.31 -0.45
N THR A 138 -8.34 -0.63 0.05
CA THR A 138 -8.75 -0.46 1.44
C THR A 138 -9.70 -1.60 1.77
N GLN A 139 -9.19 -2.61 2.47
CA GLN A 139 -9.89 -3.86 2.71
C GLN A 139 -9.55 -4.41 4.10
N VAL A 140 -10.53 -5.01 4.76
CA VAL A 140 -10.38 -5.80 5.97
C VAL A 140 -10.51 -7.27 5.60
N ILE A 141 -9.43 -8.03 5.76
CA ILE A 141 -9.27 -9.38 5.24
C ILE A 141 -9.01 -10.33 6.40
N SER A 142 -9.58 -11.53 6.38
CA SER A 142 -9.20 -12.61 7.30
C SER A 142 -9.18 -13.96 6.58
N TYR A 143 -8.32 -14.87 7.03
CA TYR A 143 -8.21 -16.22 6.48
C TYR A 143 -9.25 -17.13 7.12
N THR A 144 -10.22 -17.57 6.32
CA THR A 144 -11.26 -18.51 6.79
C THR A 144 -11.71 -19.43 5.67
N ASN A 145 -11.99 -20.68 6.01
CA ASN A 145 -12.41 -21.71 5.07
C ASN A 145 -11.47 -21.81 3.86
N LYS A 146 -10.16 -21.85 4.14
CA LYS A 146 -9.06 -22.00 3.17
C LYS A 146 -8.95 -20.86 2.15
N ARG A 147 -9.47 -19.67 2.47
CA ARG A 147 -9.42 -18.49 1.59
C ARG A 147 -9.16 -17.23 2.40
N TYR A 148 -8.41 -16.30 1.82
CA TYR A 148 -8.43 -14.90 2.25
C TYR A 148 -9.77 -14.29 1.81
N ARG A 149 -10.59 -13.90 2.78
CA ARG A 149 -11.93 -13.32 2.54
C ARG A 149 -11.95 -11.86 2.96
N ILE A 150 -12.64 -11.05 2.17
CA ILE A 150 -12.90 -9.64 2.48
C ILE A 150 -14.15 -9.60 3.36
N PHE A 151 -14.02 -9.04 4.56
CA PHE A 151 -15.11 -8.82 5.51
C PHE A 151 -15.69 -7.41 5.41
N GLY A 152 -14.85 -6.47 4.98
CA GLY A 152 -15.22 -5.09 4.72
C GLY A 152 -14.26 -4.44 3.75
N GLU A 153 -14.74 -3.54 2.93
CA GLU A 153 -13.90 -2.78 2.00
C GLU A 153 -14.40 -1.38 1.74
N THR A 154 -13.58 -0.57 1.07
CA THR A 154 -14.09 0.68 0.51
C THR A 154 -15.08 0.38 -0.62
N ILE A 155 -16.22 1.08 -0.61
CA ILE A 155 -17.21 1.00 -1.70
C ILE A 155 -16.95 2.02 -2.81
N ASP A 156 -15.90 2.85 -2.68
CA ASP A 156 -15.54 3.87 -3.67
C ASP A 156 -14.03 3.97 -3.94
N ILE A 157 -13.31 4.83 -3.24
CA ILE A 157 -11.88 5.09 -3.40
C ILE A 157 -11.10 4.53 -2.21
N ALA A 158 -9.85 4.15 -2.43
CA ALA A 158 -8.98 3.74 -1.33
C ALA A 158 -8.56 4.93 -0.45
N VAL A 159 -8.27 4.67 0.83
CA VAL A 159 -7.79 5.69 1.78
C VAL A 159 -6.50 6.37 1.32
N GLY A 160 -5.56 5.61 0.72
CA GLY A 160 -4.37 6.22 0.15
C GLY A 160 -4.69 7.14 -1.04
N ASN A 161 -5.70 6.82 -1.86
CA ASN A 161 -6.15 7.71 -2.93
C ASN A 161 -6.77 9.00 -2.39
N CYS A 162 -7.56 8.89 -1.31
CA CYS A 162 -8.14 10.05 -0.61
C CYS A 162 -7.03 10.98 -0.10
N LEU A 163 -6.04 10.44 0.60
CA LEU A 163 -4.87 11.18 1.09
C LEU A 163 -4.07 11.80 -0.08
N ASP A 164 -3.75 11.03 -1.11
CA ASP A 164 -2.98 11.51 -2.27
C ASP A 164 -3.72 12.59 -3.07
N ARG A 165 -5.06 12.55 -3.13
CA ARG A 165 -5.88 13.61 -3.74
C ARG A 165 -5.88 14.88 -2.90
N PHE A 166 -6.05 14.74 -1.59
CA PHE A 166 -6.03 15.90 -0.72
C PHE A 166 -4.65 16.58 -0.69
N ALA A 167 -3.57 15.81 -0.73
CA ALA A 167 -2.21 16.35 -0.85
C ALA A 167 -2.03 17.21 -2.11
N ARG A 168 -2.71 16.85 -3.22
CA ARG A 168 -2.70 17.64 -4.46
C ARG A 168 -3.42 18.97 -4.32
N VAL A 169 -4.54 19.02 -3.60
CA VAL A 169 -5.25 20.28 -3.30
C VAL A 169 -4.34 21.25 -2.56
N LEU A 170 -3.59 20.75 -1.58
CA LEU A 170 -2.61 21.53 -0.82
C LEU A 170 -1.27 21.74 -1.56
N LYS A 171 -1.12 21.24 -2.79
CA LYS A 171 0.11 21.27 -3.59
C LYS A 171 1.34 20.72 -2.83
N LEU A 172 1.12 19.74 -1.96
CA LEU A 172 2.21 19.09 -1.23
C LEU A 172 3.09 18.29 -2.20
N PRO A 173 4.40 18.14 -1.90
CA PRO A 173 5.28 17.32 -2.72
C PRO A 173 4.83 15.85 -2.79
N ASN A 174 5.06 15.19 -3.92
CA ASN A 174 4.82 13.75 -4.08
C ASN A 174 6.04 12.88 -3.66
N ALA A 175 7.13 13.51 -3.23
CA ALA A 175 8.33 12.85 -2.71
C ALA A 175 8.48 13.13 -1.19
N PRO A 176 8.82 12.11 -0.36
CA PRO A 176 8.96 10.69 -0.71
C PRO A 176 7.61 9.99 -1.00
N SER A 177 6.50 10.50 -0.45
CA SER A 177 5.14 10.16 -0.87
C SER A 177 4.15 11.23 -0.38
N PRO A 178 2.99 11.41 -1.04
CA PRO A 178 2.01 12.42 -0.61
C PRO A 178 1.45 12.12 0.79
N GLY A 179 1.10 10.85 1.06
CA GLY A 179 0.64 10.40 2.38
C GLY A 179 1.64 10.68 3.51
N TYR A 180 2.94 10.51 3.28
CA TYR A 180 3.98 10.87 4.28
C TYR A 180 4.01 12.37 4.54
N ASN A 181 3.88 13.19 3.51
CA ASN A 181 3.89 14.65 3.65
C ASN A 181 2.63 15.16 4.36
N ILE A 182 1.46 14.55 4.13
CA ILE A 182 0.27 14.79 4.97
C ILE A 182 0.56 14.44 6.43
N GLU A 183 1.17 13.28 6.69
CA GLU A 183 1.52 12.87 8.06
C GLU A 183 2.45 13.84 8.77
N GLN A 184 3.50 14.33 8.09
CA GLN A 184 4.39 15.30 8.72
C GLN A 184 3.68 16.62 9.02
N LEU A 185 2.83 17.09 8.11
CA LEU A 185 2.11 18.35 8.29
C LEU A 185 1.03 18.24 9.38
N ALA A 186 0.31 17.12 9.44
CA ALA A 186 -0.71 16.82 10.44
C ALA A 186 -0.18 16.90 11.89
N LYS A 187 1.11 16.63 12.14
CA LYS A 187 1.71 16.71 13.48
C LYS A 187 1.65 18.11 14.10
N SER A 188 1.56 19.14 13.28
CA SER A 188 1.44 20.53 13.71
C SER A 188 0.00 21.05 13.72
N GLY A 189 -0.96 20.21 13.30
CA GLY A 189 -2.39 20.54 13.37
C GLY A 189 -2.89 20.48 14.80
N THR A 190 -3.76 21.41 15.16
CA THR A 190 -4.32 21.55 16.52
C THR A 190 -5.84 21.68 16.51
N LYS A 191 -6.42 22.09 15.38
CA LYS A 191 -7.86 22.30 15.24
C LYS A 191 -8.50 21.18 14.42
N LEU A 192 -9.54 20.57 14.98
CA LEU A 192 -10.34 19.56 14.29
C LEU A 192 -11.42 20.24 13.44
N PHE A 193 -11.36 20.04 12.14
CA PHE A 193 -12.42 20.35 11.19
C PHE A 193 -13.34 19.14 11.05
N GLU A 194 -14.62 19.29 11.37
CA GLU A 194 -15.58 18.19 11.29
C GLU A 194 -15.80 17.76 9.85
N LEU A 195 -15.42 16.52 9.56
CA LEU A 195 -15.63 15.85 8.28
C LEU A 195 -16.74 14.80 8.42
N PRO A 196 -17.42 14.44 7.31
CA PRO A 196 -18.39 13.35 7.33
C PRO A 196 -17.77 12.05 7.86
N TYR A 197 -18.50 11.32 8.70
CA TYR A 197 -18.07 10.02 9.22
C TYR A 197 -18.93 8.92 8.58
N THR A 198 -18.37 8.19 7.61
CA THR A 198 -19.14 7.39 6.64
C THR A 198 -18.79 5.90 6.65
N VAL A 199 -18.99 5.26 7.82
CA VAL A 199 -18.92 3.80 7.99
C VAL A 199 -20.29 3.17 7.67
N LYS A 200 -20.30 2.05 6.95
CA LYS A 200 -21.51 1.29 6.59
C LYS A 200 -21.32 -0.20 6.92
N GLY A 201 -21.68 -0.61 8.14
CA GLY A 201 -21.39 -1.97 8.59
C GLY A 201 -19.88 -2.19 8.72
N MET A 202 -19.30 -3.09 7.92
CA MET A 202 -17.83 -3.27 7.86
C MET A 202 -17.19 -2.52 6.68
N ASP A 203 -17.98 -1.83 5.87
CA ASP A 203 -17.50 -1.08 4.72
C ASP A 203 -17.31 0.41 5.04
N VAL A 204 -16.52 1.10 4.21
CA VAL A 204 -16.30 2.56 4.29
C VAL A 204 -16.53 3.24 2.95
N SER A 205 -16.92 4.52 2.99
CA SER A 205 -16.96 5.38 1.81
C SER A 205 -16.15 6.64 2.09
N LEU A 206 -15.26 7.01 1.17
CA LEU A 206 -14.28 8.09 1.35
C LEU A 206 -14.48 9.23 0.34
N SER A 207 -15.28 9.03 -0.71
CA SER A 207 -15.49 10.07 -1.72
C SER A 207 -16.21 11.30 -1.17
N GLY A 208 -17.21 11.11 -0.29
CA GLY A 208 -17.93 12.22 0.34
C GLY A 208 -17.03 13.07 1.26
N ILE A 209 -16.14 12.41 2.00
CA ILE A 209 -15.12 13.08 2.83
C ILE A 209 -14.19 13.90 1.96
N LEU A 210 -13.68 13.28 0.89
CA LEU A 210 -12.77 13.94 -0.04
C LEU A 210 -13.43 15.15 -0.70
N SER A 211 -14.64 15.01 -1.25
CA SER A 211 -15.33 16.14 -1.88
C SER A 211 -15.63 17.26 -0.88
N CYS A 212 -15.98 16.94 0.37
CA CYS A 212 -16.18 17.93 1.42
C CYS A 212 -14.89 18.74 1.65
N ILE A 213 -13.77 18.07 1.91
CA ILE A 213 -12.51 18.75 2.21
C ILE A 213 -11.92 19.46 0.98
N GLU A 214 -12.04 18.89 -0.23
CA GLU A 214 -11.61 19.53 -1.48
C GLU A 214 -12.39 20.83 -1.74
N SER A 215 -13.71 20.84 -1.47
CA SER A 215 -14.55 22.03 -1.70
C SER A 215 -14.34 23.14 -0.66
N ARG A 216 -14.10 22.78 0.60
CA ARG A 216 -14.01 23.75 1.70
C ARG A 216 -12.58 24.24 1.97
N ALA A 217 -11.56 23.43 1.69
CA ALA A 217 -10.17 23.79 1.98
C ALA A 217 -9.76 25.17 1.44
N PRO A 218 -10.07 25.58 0.19
CA PRO A 218 -9.67 26.90 -0.30
C PRO A 218 -10.20 28.05 0.56
N GLN A 219 -11.47 28.01 0.94
CA GLN A 219 -12.13 29.05 1.74
C GLN A 219 -11.64 29.07 3.19
N LEU A 220 -11.43 27.89 3.79
CA LEU A 220 -10.91 27.77 5.16
C LEU A 220 -9.47 28.25 5.29
N LEU A 221 -8.67 28.06 4.23
CA LEU A 221 -7.29 28.53 4.17
C LEU A 221 -7.21 30.04 3.89
N GLU A 222 -8.06 30.56 2.99
CA GLU A 222 -8.09 31.99 2.65
C GLU A 222 -8.58 32.86 3.83
N SER A 223 -9.58 32.37 4.57
CA SER A 223 -10.06 33.04 5.80
C SER A 223 -9.05 32.99 6.96
N GLY A 224 -8.03 32.12 6.89
CA GLY A 224 -7.10 31.88 7.98
C GLY A 224 -7.70 31.13 9.17
N GLU A 225 -8.93 30.63 9.06
CA GLU A 225 -9.61 29.92 10.14
C GLU A 225 -8.97 28.55 10.45
N PHE A 226 -8.41 27.90 9.42
CA PHE A 226 -7.68 26.65 9.52
C PHE A 226 -6.37 26.75 8.74
N THR A 227 -5.35 26.05 9.24
CA THR A 227 -4.09 25.87 8.51
C THR A 227 -4.13 24.59 7.67
N PRO A 228 -3.23 24.44 6.69
CA PRO A 228 -3.05 23.17 5.99
C PRO A 228 -2.76 22.00 6.95
N ALA A 229 -2.06 22.28 8.05
CA ALA A 229 -1.78 21.31 9.11
C ALA A 229 -3.04 20.84 9.84
N ASP A 230 -3.95 21.75 10.16
CA ASP A 230 -5.22 21.42 10.79
C ASP A 230 -6.08 20.55 9.88
N LEU A 231 -6.13 20.84 8.58
CA LEU A 231 -6.89 20.03 7.62
C LEU A 231 -6.26 18.64 7.41
N CYS A 232 -4.93 18.54 7.34
CA CYS A 232 -4.23 17.25 7.30
C CYS A 232 -4.50 16.41 8.56
N PHE A 233 -4.44 17.05 9.73
CA PHE A 233 -4.79 16.44 11.02
C PHE A 233 -6.23 15.93 11.01
N SER A 234 -7.18 16.78 10.66
CA SER A 234 -8.61 16.47 10.66
C SER A 234 -8.95 15.31 9.72
N LEU A 235 -8.35 15.30 8.53
CA LEU A 235 -8.52 14.21 7.58
C LEU A 235 -7.99 12.90 8.16
N GLN A 236 -6.79 12.89 8.75
CA GLN A 236 -6.21 11.69 9.34
C GLN A 236 -7.05 11.15 10.49
N GLU A 237 -7.45 11.99 11.44
CA GLU A 237 -8.25 11.55 12.58
C GLU A 237 -9.57 10.92 12.12
N THR A 238 -10.26 11.56 11.16
CA THR A 238 -11.54 11.06 10.66
C THR A 238 -11.38 9.72 9.93
N VAL A 239 -10.49 9.66 8.93
CA VAL A 239 -10.38 8.44 8.10
C VAL A 239 -9.75 7.28 8.87
N PHE A 240 -8.81 7.54 9.77
CA PHE A 240 -8.20 6.47 10.56
C PHE A 240 -9.17 5.92 11.61
N ALA A 241 -9.97 6.77 12.27
CA ALA A 241 -11.01 6.29 13.17
C ALA A 241 -11.99 5.35 12.45
N MET A 242 -12.43 5.71 11.24
CA MET A 242 -13.29 4.84 10.43
C MET A 242 -12.64 3.49 10.09
N LEU A 243 -11.34 3.48 9.76
CA LEU A 243 -10.61 2.24 9.48
C LEU A 243 -10.46 1.36 10.71
N ILE A 244 -10.24 1.96 11.88
CA ILE A 244 -10.17 1.21 13.14
C ILE A 244 -11.54 0.61 13.47
N GLU A 245 -12.63 1.38 13.36
CA GLU A 245 -13.98 0.87 13.64
C GLU A 245 -14.35 -0.36 12.80
N ILE A 246 -14.10 -0.34 11.49
CA ILE A 246 -14.40 -1.51 10.63
C ILE A 246 -13.48 -2.69 10.93
N THR A 247 -12.24 -2.42 11.38
CA THR A 247 -11.27 -3.45 11.74
C THR A 247 -11.68 -4.13 13.04
N GLU A 248 -12.06 -3.35 14.05
CA GLU A 248 -12.56 -3.83 15.34
C GLU A 248 -13.82 -4.69 15.14
N ARG A 249 -14.77 -4.25 14.30
CA ARG A 249 -15.96 -5.03 13.93
C ARG A 249 -15.59 -6.39 13.33
N ALA A 250 -14.61 -6.43 12.43
CA ALA A 250 -14.15 -7.69 11.84
C ALA A 250 -13.39 -8.57 12.84
N MET A 251 -12.58 -7.99 13.74
CA MET A 251 -11.92 -8.72 14.82
C MET A 251 -12.94 -9.36 15.76
N ALA A 252 -13.95 -8.60 16.20
CA ALA A 252 -15.04 -9.13 17.01
C ALA A 252 -15.82 -10.24 16.29
N HIS A 253 -16.09 -10.08 14.99
CA HIS A 253 -16.81 -11.08 14.20
C HIS A 253 -16.01 -12.38 13.97
N THR A 254 -14.68 -12.28 13.83
CA THR A 254 -13.80 -13.45 13.59
C THR A 254 -13.24 -14.06 14.86
N GLY A 255 -13.35 -13.38 16.00
CA GLY A 255 -12.72 -13.76 17.26
C GLY A 255 -11.20 -13.63 17.25
N SER A 256 -10.62 -12.93 16.27
CA SER A 256 -9.17 -12.75 16.17
C SER A 256 -8.66 -11.74 17.21
N ARG A 257 -7.50 -12.05 17.80
CA ARG A 257 -6.78 -11.19 18.74
C ARG A 257 -5.55 -10.54 18.10
N GLU A 258 -5.31 -10.80 16.83
CA GLU A 258 -4.16 -10.30 16.10
C GLU A 258 -4.62 -9.35 14.99
N LEU A 259 -4.07 -8.14 15.00
CA LEU A 259 -4.21 -7.18 13.91
C LEU A 259 -2.87 -7.01 13.17
N LEU A 260 -2.91 -7.27 11.87
CA LEU A 260 -1.83 -6.96 10.95
C LEU A 260 -2.26 -5.82 10.02
N ILE A 261 -1.49 -4.73 10.00
CA ILE A 261 -1.74 -3.62 9.08
C ILE A 261 -0.71 -3.73 7.96
N VAL A 262 -1.16 -3.79 6.70
CA VAL A 262 -0.30 -3.91 5.52
C VAL A 262 -0.66 -2.85 4.47
N GLY A 263 0.23 -2.66 3.49
CA GLY A 263 0.09 -1.65 2.46
C GLY A 263 0.78 -0.32 2.80
N GLY A 264 0.86 0.57 1.81
CA GLY A 264 1.66 1.81 1.93
C GLY A 264 1.16 2.79 3.00
N VAL A 265 -0.15 2.83 3.27
CA VAL A 265 -0.71 3.68 4.33
C VAL A 265 -0.45 3.08 5.71
N GLY A 266 -0.16 1.78 5.79
CA GLY A 266 0.29 1.11 7.01
C GLY A 266 1.60 1.66 7.57
N CYS A 267 2.40 2.41 6.79
CA CYS A 267 3.59 3.10 7.27
C CYS A 267 3.29 4.31 8.17
N ASN A 268 2.06 4.83 8.15
CA ASN A 268 1.68 6.03 8.91
C ASN A 268 1.67 5.71 10.41
N LEU A 269 2.47 6.43 11.19
CA LEU A 269 2.62 6.18 12.62
C LEU A 269 1.36 6.57 13.38
N ARG A 270 0.62 7.59 12.94
CA ARG A 270 -0.63 7.99 13.58
C ARG A 270 -1.67 6.86 13.50
N LEU A 271 -1.81 6.21 12.34
CA LEU A 271 -2.65 5.01 12.20
C LEU A 271 -2.16 3.86 13.09
N GLN A 272 -0.84 3.64 13.19
CA GLN A 272 -0.27 2.58 14.02
C GLN A 272 -0.43 2.79 15.54
N VAL A 273 -0.56 4.03 16.03
CA VAL A 273 -0.72 4.30 17.48
C VAL A 273 -1.96 3.62 18.03
N TRP A 274 -3.04 3.55 17.27
CA TRP A 274 -4.29 2.92 17.68
C TRP A 274 -4.14 1.40 17.92
N LYS A 275 -3.22 0.75 17.21
CA LYS A 275 -2.83 -0.66 17.46
C LYS A 275 -2.30 -0.89 18.88
N LYS A 276 -1.69 0.12 19.52
CA LYS A 276 -1.10 -0.02 20.87
C LYS A 276 -2.13 0.18 21.98
N GLN A 277 -3.22 0.90 21.73
CA GLN A 277 -4.23 1.21 22.74
C GLN A 277 -5.18 0.02 22.98
N GLU A 278 -5.47 -0.80 21.97
CA GLU A 278 -6.33 -1.98 22.12
C GLU A 278 -5.68 -3.16 22.86
N LYS A 279 -4.34 -3.20 22.99
CA LYS A 279 -3.68 -4.22 23.85
C LYS A 279 -3.87 -3.96 25.35
N LEU A 280 -4.45 -2.81 25.72
CA LEU A 280 -4.65 -2.37 27.11
C LEU A 280 -6.12 -2.48 27.57
N ALA A 281 -7.04 -2.94 26.71
CA ALA A 281 -8.43 -3.26 27.04
C ALA A 281 -8.66 -4.77 26.97
#